data_AF-A0A2H3CUS5-F1
#
_entry.id   AF-A0A2H3CUS5-F1
#
_cell.length_a   1.000
_cell.length_b   1.000
_cell.length_c   1.000
_cell.angle_alpha   90.00
_cell.angle_beta   90.00
_cell.angle_gamma   90.00
#
_symmetry.space_group_name_H-M   'P 1'
#
loop_
_entity.id
_entity.type
_entity.pdbx_description
1 polymer ?
#
loop_
_entity_poly.entity_id
_entity_poly.type
_entity_poly.pdbx_seq_one_letter_code
_entity_poly.pdbx_strand_id
1 'polypeptide(L)'
;MPPLHYDYPGLKEKHSAEAAKQVIHLRLSHLDELISVSEEEGLTEKSQCRKTYSSFQLYTHTPCLSIYDNTIHTPRGDIHTKHIVLTTNGWTSHLLAPMREKIVPVRGHMTARRAGTGLDDGCLGTWSSRPLGEKSHAEFMFGSGIEMGIPSFFDTVRCVDDRQIEFRVCVYLGGALAYHGK
;
A
#
# COMPACT_ATOMS: atom_id res chain seq x y z
N MET A 1 -11.20 3.98 16.35
CA MET A 1 -12.25 3.31 15.54
C MET A 1 -12.28 1.84 15.95
N PRO A 2 -13.45 1.24 16.22
CA PRO A 2 -13.50 -0.18 16.60
C PRO A 2 -12.88 -1.01 15.46
N PRO A 3 -11.96 -1.94 15.75
CA PRO A 3 -11.45 -2.85 14.73
C PRO A 3 -12.60 -3.78 14.31
N LEU A 4 -13.02 -3.67 13.05
CA LEU A 4 -14.20 -4.39 12.54
C LEU A 4 -13.82 -5.66 11.79
N HIS A 5 -12.98 -5.54 10.75
CA HIS A 5 -12.66 -6.67 9.88
C HIS A 5 -11.50 -7.53 10.42
N TYR A 6 -10.48 -6.90 11.01
CA TYR A 6 -9.26 -7.58 11.46
C TYR A 6 -9.52 -8.50 12.68
N ASP A 7 -10.46 -8.12 13.55
CA ASP A 7 -10.81 -8.88 14.75
C ASP A 7 -11.77 -10.05 14.44
N TYR A 8 -12.45 -10.03 13.29
CA TYR A 8 -13.48 -11.02 12.97
C TYR A 8 -12.98 -12.47 12.97
N PRO A 9 -11.81 -12.81 12.39
CA PRO A 9 -11.27 -14.17 12.45
C PRO A 9 -11.09 -14.66 13.90
N GLY A 10 -10.50 -13.84 14.78
CA GLY A 10 -10.28 -14.21 16.18
C GLY A 10 -11.58 -14.31 17.00
N LEU A 11 -12.55 -13.42 16.72
CA LEU A 11 -13.87 -13.49 17.35
C LEU A 11 -14.66 -14.74 16.90
N LYS A 12 -14.57 -15.11 15.63
CA LYS A 12 -15.22 -16.30 15.08
C LYS A 12 -14.66 -17.58 15.68
N GLU A 13 -13.34 -17.67 15.81
CA GLU A 13 -12.64 -18.81 16.42
C GLU A 13 -13.03 -18.98 17.89
N LYS A 14 -13.11 -17.87 18.63
CA LYS A 14 -13.39 -17.89 20.07
C LYS A 14 -14.88 -18.06 20.43
N HIS A 15 -15.79 -17.49 19.64
CA HIS A 15 -17.19 -17.31 20.06
C HIS A 15 -18.23 -17.72 19.01
N SER A 16 -17.86 -18.46 17.97
CA SER A 16 -18.73 -18.83 16.83
C SER A 16 -19.09 -17.65 15.91
N ALA A 17 -19.47 -17.95 14.66
CA ALA A 17 -19.72 -16.93 13.64
C ALA A 17 -20.91 -16.01 13.98
N GLU A 18 -21.96 -16.54 14.62
CA GLU A 18 -23.16 -15.78 14.96
C GLU A 18 -22.91 -14.84 16.15
N ALA A 19 -22.21 -15.28 17.19
CA ALA A 19 -21.86 -14.38 18.28
C ALA A 19 -20.84 -13.32 17.85
N ALA A 20 -19.89 -13.67 16.97
CA ALA A 20 -18.96 -12.68 16.40
C ALA A 20 -19.70 -11.58 15.63
N LYS A 21 -20.74 -11.93 14.86
CA LYS A 21 -21.61 -10.96 14.18
C LYS A 21 -22.37 -10.10 15.19
N GLN A 22 -22.94 -10.69 16.25
CA GLN A 22 -23.67 -9.94 17.29
C GLN A 22 -22.75 -8.96 18.03
N VAL A 23 -21.51 -9.36 18.35
CA VAL A 23 -20.51 -8.48 18.97
C VAL A 23 -20.16 -7.32 18.06
N ILE A 24 -19.96 -7.57 16.76
CA ILE A 24 -19.70 -6.50 15.79
C ILE A 24 -20.92 -5.57 15.67
N HIS A 25 -22.12 -6.14 15.61
CA HIS A 25 -23.35 -5.37 15.53
C HIS A 25 -23.56 -4.48 16.76
N LEU A 26 -23.30 -5.00 17.96
CA LEU A 26 -23.34 -4.25 19.22
C LEU A 26 -22.29 -3.13 19.26
N ARG A 27 -21.07 -3.41 18.79
CA ARG A 27 -20.02 -2.38 18.69
C ARG A 27 -20.42 -1.26 17.72
N LEU A 28 -21.10 -1.60 16.64
CA LEU A 28 -21.63 -0.63 15.68
C LEU A 28 -22.80 0.18 16.26
N SER A 29 -23.69 -0.42 17.06
CA SER A 29 -24.81 0.31 17.67
C SER A 29 -24.35 1.36 18.69
N HIS A 30 -23.26 1.12 19.41
CA HIS A 30 -22.68 2.11 20.33
C HIS A 30 -21.98 3.27 19.62
N LEU A 31 -21.69 3.13 18.31
CA LEU A 31 -20.98 4.16 17.55
C LEU A 31 -21.83 5.43 17.42
N ASP A 32 -23.13 5.29 17.20
CA ASP A 32 -24.06 6.42 17.09
C ASP A 32 -24.19 7.17 18.42
N GLU A 33 -24.24 6.45 19.54
CA GLU A 33 -24.28 7.03 20.89
C GLU A 33 -22.98 7.79 21.22
N LEU A 34 -21.82 7.21 20.90
CA LEU A 34 -20.52 7.87 21.08
C LEU A 34 -20.39 9.16 20.27
N ILE A 35 -20.97 9.20 19.06
CA ILE A 35 -21.02 10.42 18.27
C ILE A 35 -21.93 11.45 18.94
N SER A 36 -23.14 11.06 19.38
CA SER A 36 -24.08 11.95 20.06
C SER A 36 -23.46 12.60 21.30
N VAL A 37 -22.87 11.79 22.19
CA VAL A 37 -22.22 12.27 23.41
C VAL A 37 -21.04 13.18 23.07
N SER A 38 -20.26 12.85 22.04
CA SER A 38 -19.16 13.71 21.61
C SER A 38 -19.63 15.05 21.07
N GLU A 39 -20.80 15.12 20.43
CA GLU A 39 -21.42 16.36 19.96
C GLU A 39 -21.93 17.21 21.13
N GLU A 40 -22.62 16.58 22.10
CA GLU A 40 -23.12 17.24 23.32
C GLU A 40 -22.00 17.85 24.15
N GLU A 41 -20.91 17.11 24.34
CA GLU A 41 -19.76 17.55 25.14
C GLU A 41 -18.81 18.51 24.38
N GLY A 42 -19.11 18.83 23.11
CA GLY A 42 -18.26 19.68 22.27
C GLY A 42 -16.87 19.08 22.02
N LEU A 43 -16.72 17.77 22.16
CA LEU A 43 -15.45 17.07 22.04
C LEU A 43 -15.15 16.59 20.61
N THR A 44 -15.95 16.94 19.61
CA THR A 44 -15.79 16.48 18.22
C THR A 44 -14.44 16.86 17.57
N GLU A 45 -13.77 17.92 18.03
CA GLU A 45 -12.43 18.29 17.55
C GLU A 45 -11.31 17.50 18.23
N LYS A 46 -11.53 17.07 19.48
CA LYS A 46 -10.55 16.32 20.29
C LYS A 46 -10.73 14.81 20.17
N SER A 47 -11.97 14.37 19.99
CA SER A 47 -12.37 12.99 19.73
C SER A 47 -12.33 12.79 18.22
N GLN A 48 -11.74 11.70 17.73
CA GLN A 48 -11.81 11.34 16.30
C GLN A 48 -13.19 10.80 15.91
N CYS A 49 -14.27 11.15 16.65
CA CYS A 49 -15.63 10.71 16.37
C CYS A 49 -16.32 11.75 15.49
N ARG A 50 -16.35 11.49 14.19
CA ARG A 50 -17.09 12.29 13.22
C ARG A 50 -17.85 11.37 12.27
N LYS A 51 -19.13 11.67 12.00
CA LYS A 51 -19.86 11.07 10.88
C LYS A 51 -19.14 11.45 9.58
N THR A 52 -18.56 10.45 8.94
CA THR A 52 -18.03 10.58 7.58
C THR A 52 -19.13 10.24 6.59
N TYR A 53 -19.10 10.87 5.42
CA TYR A 53 -20.10 10.64 4.39
C TYR A 53 -20.08 9.17 3.93
N SER A 54 -21.25 8.57 3.76
CA SER A 54 -21.44 7.19 3.28
C SER A 54 -21.11 7.01 1.79
N SER A 55 -20.93 8.11 1.05
CA SER A 55 -20.61 8.09 -0.38
C SER A 55 -19.10 8.15 -0.60
N PHE A 56 -18.43 7.00 -0.51
CA PHE A 56 -17.08 6.85 -1.04
C PHE A 56 -17.17 6.57 -2.55
N GLN A 57 -16.66 7.48 -3.37
CA GLN A 57 -16.61 7.31 -4.82
C GLN A 57 -15.16 7.03 -5.23
N LEU A 58 -14.96 5.89 -5.88
CA LEU A 58 -13.65 5.49 -6.40
C LEU A 58 -13.60 5.71 -7.91
N TYR A 59 -12.73 6.63 -8.32
CA TYR A 59 -12.48 6.92 -9.73
C TYR A 59 -11.16 6.29 -10.17
N THR A 60 -11.22 5.10 -10.75
CA THR A 60 -10.04 4.48 -11.39
C THR A 60 -9.85 5.04 -12.80
N HIS A 61 -8.65 4.86 -13.37
CA HIS A 61 -8.29 5.36 -14.71
C HIS A 61 -8.62 6.86 -14.94
N THR A 62 -8.48 7.65 -13.88
CA THR A 62 -8.75 9.09 -13.85
C THR A 62 -7.53 9.77 -13.25
N PRO A 63 -6.39 9.81 -13.97
CA PRO A 63 -5.17 10.38 -13.43
C PRO A 63 -5.34 11.86 -13.13
N CYS A 64 -4.82 12.32 -11.99
CA CYS A 64 -4.66 13.73 -11.70
C CYS A 64 -3.51 14.28 -12.54
N LEU A 65 -3.79 15.26 -13.40
CA LEU A 65 -2.81 15.87 -14.29
C LEU A 65 -2.10 17.06 -13.62
N SER A 66 -2.87 17.89 -12.91
CA SER A 66 -2.38 19.07 -12.20
C SER A 66 -3.35 19.48 -11.10
N ILE A 67 -2.84 20.25 -10.14
CA ILE A 67 -3.60 20.76 -9.00
C ILE A 67 -3.34 22.25 -8.89
N TYR A 68 -4.41 23.03 -8.84
CA TYR A 68 -4.35 24.48 -8.62
C TYR A 68 -5.37 24.84 -7.56
N ASP A 69 -4.91 25.48 -6.47
CA ASP A 69 -5.70 25.78 -5.28
C ASP A 69 -6.48 24.56 -4.75
N ASN A 70 -7.77 24.54 -5.04
CA ASN A 70 -8.78 23.59 -4.57
C ASN A 70 -9.39 22.78 -5.74
N THR A 71 -8.77 22.85 -6.92
CA THR A 71 -9.22 22.22 -8.15
C THR A 71 -8.21 21.20 -8.64
N ILE A 72 -8.70 20.00 -8.91
CA ILE A 72 -7.96 18.86 -9.44
C ILE A 72 -8.35 18.69 -10.91
N HIS A 73 -7.39 18.79 -11.82
CA HIS A 73 -7.62 18.58 -13.24
C HIS A 73 -7.43 17.12 -13.62
N THR A 74 -8.44 16.55 -14.28
CA THR A 74 -8.38 15.17 -14.79
C THR A 74 -8.87 15.12 -16.23
N PRO A 75 -8.51 14.09 -17.03
CA PRO A 75 -9.00 13.96 -18.40
C PRO A 75 -10.54 13.89 -18.52
N ARG A 76 -11.22 13.52 -17.43
CA ARG A 76 -12.69 13.37 -17.39
C ARG A 76 -13.41 14.65 -16.93
N GLY A 77 -12.66 15.68 -16.58
CA GLY A 77 -13.17 16.94 -16.04
C GLY A 77 -12.53 17.31 -14.70
N ASP A 78 -12.89 18.49 -14.22
CA ASP A 78 -12.30 19.10 -13.04
C ASP A 78 -13.08 18.76 -11.77
N ILE A 79 -12.36 18.43 -10.70
CA ILE A 79 -12.93 18.12 -9.39
C ILE A 79 -12.58 19.25 -8.43
N HIS A 80 -13.60 19.84 -7.81
CA HIS A 80 -13.46 20.95 -6.86
C HIS A 80 -13.69 20.43 -5.44
N THR A 81 -12.76 20.70 -4.52
CA THR A 81 -12.87 20.26 -3.12
C THR A 81 -12.18 21.25 -2.18
N LYS A 82 -12.68 21.35 -0.93
CA LYS A 82 -12.07 22.21 0.10
C LYS A 82 -10.72 21.69 0.59
N HIS A 83 -10.54 20.38 0.56
CA HIS A 83 -9.34 19.72 1.06
C HIS A 83 -8.89 18.65 0.08
N ILE A 84 -7.59 18.65 -0.22
CA ILE A 84 -6.93 17.69 -1.10
C ILE A 84 -5.89 16.94 -0.26
N VAL A 85 -6.03 15.61 -0.19
CA VAL A 85 -5.04 14.75 0.48
C VAL A 85 -4.25 14.05 -0.61
N LEU A 86 -2.94 14.32 -0.67
CA LEU A 86 -2.04 13.71 -1.64
C LEU A 86 -1.42 12.44 -1.08
N THR A 87 -1.90 11.31 -1.59
CA THR A 87 -1.38 9.96 -1.29
C THR A 87 -0.74 9.31 -2.51
N THR A 88 -0.25 10.12 -3.47
CA THR A 88 0.34 9.66 -4.74
C THR A 88 1.80 9.19 -4.62
N ASN A 89 2.30 9.00 -3.40
CA ASN A 89 3.66 8.56 -3.09
C ASN A 89 4.74 9.38 -3.85
N GLY A 90 5.70 8.73 -4.53
CA GLY A 90 6.79 9.39 -5.25
C GLY A 90 6.35 10.36 -6.36
N TRP A 91 5.12 10.20 -6.88
CA TRP A 91 4.54 11.08 -7.89
C TRP A 91 4.12 12.44 -7.33
N THR A 92 4.04 12.59 -6.01
CA THR A 92 3.66 13.85 -5.34
C THR A 92 4.56 15.02 -5.77
N SER A 93 5.84 14.75 -6.03
CA SER A 93 6.80 15.72 -6.56
C SER A 93 6.44 16.29 -7.93
N HIS A 94 5.77 15.51 -8.78
CA HIS A 94 5.31 15.95 -10.09
C HIS A 94 4.13 16.92 -9.96
N LEU A 95 3.19 16.63 -9.05
CA LEU A 95 2.00 17.44 -8.82
C LEU A 95 2.29 18.72 -8.01
N LEU A 96 3.22 18.66 -7.05
CA LEU A 96 3.60 19.78 -6.21
C LEU A 96 5.06 20.17 -6.42
N ALA A 97 5.28 21.29 -7.10
CA ALA A 97 6.62 21.84 -7.32
C ALA A 97 7.45 21.98 -6.02
N PRO A 98 6.90 22.42 -4.87
CA PRO A 98 7.66 22.50 -3.62
C PRO A 98 8.16 21.17 -3.05
N MET A 99 7.65 20.03 -3.55
CA MET A 99 8.05 18.70 -3.11
C MET A 99 9.11 18.05 -4.01
N ARG A 100 9.52 18.68 -5.12
CA ARG A 100 10.45 18.11 -6.12
C ARG A 100 11.84 17.75 -5.61
N GLU A 101 12.27 18.38 -4.53
CA GLU A 101 13.57 18.17 -3.90
C GLU A 101 13.45 17.39 -2.59
N LYS A 102 12.22 17.25 -2.06
CA LYS A 102 11.94 16.56 -0.80
C LYS A 102 11.52 15.11 -1.02
N ILE A 103 10.77 14.88 -2.10
CA ILE A 103 10.28 13.56 -2.50
C ILE A 103 10.96 13.23 -3.81
N VAL A 104 11.99 12.40 -3.73
CA VAL A 104 12.72 11.93 -4.90
C VAL A 104 12.33 10.48 -5.12
N PRO A 105 11.55 10.16 -6.18
CA PRO A 105 11.16 8.78 -6.41
C PRO A 105 12.37 7.95 -6.86
N VAL A 106 12.41 6.70 -6.42
CA VAL A 106 13.46 5.73 -6.75
C VAL A 106 12.78 4.43 -7.19
N ARG A 107 13.23 3.86 -8.31
CA ARG A 107 12.79 2.53 -8.75
C ARG A 107 13.55 1.43 -8.03
N GLY A 108 12.83 0.56 -7.35
CA GLY A 108 13.36 -0.69 -6.80
C GLY A 108 12.89 -1.90 -7.60
N HIS A 109 13.77 -2.88 -7.80
CA HIS A 109 13.41 -4.16 -8.42
C HIS A 109 13.32 -5.26 -7.37
N MET A 110 12.28 -6.09 -7.46
CA MET A 110 12.05 -7.25 -6.58
C MET A 110 11.53 -8.43 -7.40
N THR A 111 11.99 -9.64 -7.08
CA THR A 111 11.46 -10.90 -7.62
C THR A 111 11.12 -11.85 -6.49
N ALA A 112 9.91 -12.43 -6.52
CA ALA A 112 9.56 -13.56 -5.67
C ALA A 112 9.84 -14.88 -6.40
N ARG A 113 10.41 -15.85 -5.72
CA ARG A 113 10.78 -17.16 -6.26
C ARG A 113 10.31 -18.26 -5.34
N ARG A 114 9.83 -19.36 -5.93
CA ARG A 114 9.60 -20.60 -5.17
C ARG A 114 10.94 -21.20 -4.75
N ALA A 115 11.05 -21.61 -3.51
CA ALA A 115 12.14 -22.45 -3.05
C ALA A 115 12.11 -23.76 -3.86
N GLY A 116 13.21 -24.07 -4.54
CA GLY A 116 13.39 -25.39 -5.14
C GLY A 116 13.49 -26.46 -4.05
N THR A 117 13.36 -27.74 -4.43
CA THR A 117 13.43 -28.90 -3.51
C THR A 117 14.83 -29.18 -2.95
N GLY A 118 15.78 -28.24 -3.11
CA GLY A 118 17.19 -28.39 -2.71
C GLY A 118 17.71 -27.28 -1.80
N LEU A 119 16.82 -26.45 -1.25
CA LEU A 119 17.17 -25.47 -0.22
C LEU A 119 16.53 -25.92 1.09
N ASP A 120 17.37 -26.35 2.01
CA ASP A 120 17.06 -26.59 3.41
C ASP A 120 16.56 -25.30 4.08
N ASP A 121 15.75 -25.45 5.12
CA ASP A 121 14.91 -24.45 5.81
C ASP A 121 15.67 -23.22 6.39
N GLY A 122 16.97 -23.10 6.12
CA GLY A 122 17.92 -22.17 6.72
C GLY A 122 18.10 -20.82 6.03
N CYS A 123 17.34 -20.45 5.00
CA CYS A 123 17.50 -19.13 4.33
C CYS A 123 16.43 -18.11 4.77
N LEU A 124 16.39 -17.79 6.05
CA LEU A 124 15.65 -16.66 6.57
C LEU A 124 16.31 -15.34 6.11
N GLY A 125 15.80 -14.70 5.05
CA GLY A 125 16.46 -13.49 4.56
C GLY A 125 15.79 -12.75 3.42
N THR A 126 14.53 -12.32 3.58
CA THR A 126 14.05 -11.14 2.84
C THR A 126 13.20 -10.23 3.72
N TRP A 127 13.33 -8.92 3.49
CA TRP A 127 12.70 -7.77 4.15
C TRP A 127 11.19 -7.86 4.42
N SER A 128 10.77 -8.75 5.29
CA SER A 128 9.53 -8.63 6.05
C SER A 128 9.73 -9.32 7.39
N SER A 129 9.85 -8.54 8.45
CA SER A 129 9.79 -9.03 9.82
C SER A 129 8.34 -9.42 10.16
N ARG A 130 7.90 -10.58 9.65
CA ARG A 130 6.86 -11.51 10.19
C ARG A 130 6.42 -12.51 9.11
N PRO A 131 6.51 -13.83 9.34
CA PRO A 131 5.87 -14.81 8.48
C PRO A 131 4.36 -14.78 8.71
N LEU A 132 3.59 -14.47 7.66
CA LEU A 132 2.14 -14.67 7.66
C LEU A 132 1.87 -16.08 7.09
N GLY A 133 1.86 -17.06 7.98
CA GLY A 133 1.39 -18.42 7.70
C GLY A 133 2.46 -19.42 7.31
N GLU A 134 2.30 -20.63 7.85
CA GLU A 134 3.04 -21.84 7.51
C GLU A 134 2.67 -22.27 6.08
N LYS A 135 3.64 -22.32 5.16
CA LYS A 135 3.45 -22.90 3.83
C LYS A 135 4.57 -23.89 3.53
N SER A 136 4.18 -25.08 3.08
CA SER A 136 5.04 -26.20 2.64
C SER A 136 5.87 -25.91 1.37
N HIS A 137 5.84 -24.68 0.88
CA HIS A 137 6.62 -24.20 -0.25
C HIS A 137 7.08 -22.79 0.08
N ALA A 138 8.25 -22.67 0.70
CA ALA A 138 8.83 -21.37 1.01
C ALA A 138 9.00 -20.56 -0.27
N GLU A 139 8.62 -19.29 -0.25
CA GLU A 139 8.90 -18.34 -1.33
C GLU A 139 9.97 -17.37 -0.83
N PHE A 140 11.04 -17.19 -1.60
CA PHE A 140 12.09 -16.22 -1.32
C PHE A 140 11.86 -14.97 -2.15
N MET A 141 12.00 -13.81 -1.52
CA MET A 141 12.03 -12.55 -2.24
C MET A 141 13.50 -12.14 -2.42
N PHE A 142 13.89 -11.77 -3.63
CA PHE A 142 15.19 -11.16 -3.90
C PHE A 142 14.92 -9.73 -4.33
N GLY A 143 15.50 -8.77 -3.61
CA GLY A 143 15.49 -7.36 -3.95
C GLY A 143 16.92 -6.84 -4.01
N SER A 144 17.09 -5.54 -4.30
CA SER A 144 18.39 -4.86 -4.41
C SER A 144 19.17 -5.20 -5.68
N GLY A 145 18.74 -4.61 -6.80
CA GLY A 145 19.53 -4.53 -8.04
C GLY A 145 20.42 -3.29 -8.12
N ILE A 146 20.44 -2.44 -7.09
CA ILE A 146 21.08 -1.10 -7.12
C ILE A 146 22.60 -1.19 -7.34
N GLU A 147 23.26 -2.23 -6.83
CA GLU A 147 24.70 -2.44 -7.01
C GLU A 147 25.05 -3.33 -8.23
N MET A 148 24.07 -4.06 -8.76
CA MET A 148 24.26 -5.08 -9.81
C MET A 148 23.84 -4.61 -11.20
N GLY A 149 23.11 -3.49 -11.27
CA GLY A 149 22.66 -2.84 -12.49
C GLY A 149 23.62 -1.78 -13.03
N ILE A 150 23.63 -1.61 -14.35
CA ILE A 150 23.97 -0.34 -15.00
C ILE A 150 22.65 0.09 -15.66
N PRO A 151 21.99 1.08 -15.07
CA PRO A 151 22.67 2.31 -14.71
C PRO A 151 22.81 2.49 -13.17
N SER A 152 23.65 3.43 -12.74
CA SER A 152 24.01 3.64 -11.32
C SER A 152 22.78 3.97 -10.45
N PHE A 153 22.90 3.92 -9.11
CA PHE A 153 21.85 4.42 -8.20
C PHE A 153 21.26 5.77 -8.67
N PHE A 154 22.12 6.68 -9.13
CA PHE A 154 21.72 8.01 -9.61
C PHE A 154 20.84 7.99 -10.86
N ASP A 155 20.87 6.92 -11.64
CA ASP A 155 20.07 6.79 -12.85
C ASP A 155 18.69 6.17 -12.56
N THR A 156 18.55 5.49 -11.42
CA THR A 156 17.25 5.02 -10.90
C THR A 156 16.51 6.12 -10.12
N VAL A 157 17.26 7.11 -9.63
CA VAL A 157 16.73 8.33 -9.01
C VAL A 157 15.94 9.11 -10.06
N ARG A 158 14.72 9.51 -9.69
CA ARG A 158 13.73 10.17 -10.58
C ARG A 158 13.21 9.33 -11.74
N CYS A 159 13.62 8.07 -11.87
CA CYS A 159 13.14 7.17 -12.89
C CYS A 159 11.93 6.38 -12.36
N VAL A 160 10.72 6.70 -12.84
CA VAL A 160 9.43 6.07 -12.43
C VAL A 160 8.73 5.33 -13.57
N ASP A 161 9.39 5.19 -14.72
CA ASP A 161 8.85 4.49 -15.89
C ASP A 161 9.01 2.96 -15.81
N ASP A 162 8.04 2.27 -15.24
CA ASP A 162 8.08 0.80 -15.06
C ASP A 162 8.06 0.00 -16.37
N ARG A 163 8.03 0.66 -17.54
CA ARG A 163 8.14 0.00 -18.85
C ARG A 163 9.57 -0.40 -19.21
N GLN A 164 10.54 0.16 -18.50
CA GLN A 164 11.95 -0.08 -18.79
C GLN A 164 12.45 -1.30 -18.02
N ILE A 165 12.96 -2.28 -18.76
CA ILE A 165 13.56 -3.49 -18.21
C ILE A 165 15.07 -3.34 -18.26
N GLU A 166 15.72 -3.46 -17.11
CA GLU A 166 17.18 -3.42 -17.05
C GLU A 166 17.75 -4.84 -17.10
N PHE A 167 18.40 -5.16 -18.23
CA PHE A 167 18.87 -6.51 -18.52
C PHE A 167 19.79 -7.09 -17.43
N ARG A 168 20.71 -6.29 -16.87
CA ARG A 168 21.65 -6.75 -15.83
C ARG A 168 20.96 -7.07 -14.51
N VAL A 169 20.01 -6.23 -14.10
CA VAL A 169 19.17 -6.50 -12.93
C VAL A 169 18.30 -7.73 -13.17
N CYS A 170 17.78 -7.92 -14.39
CA CYS A 170 17.05 -9.13 -14.75
C CYS A 170 17.92 -10.39 -14.75
N VAL A 171 19.20 -10.31 -15.14
CA VAL A 171 20.14 -11.43 -15.06
C VAL A 171 20.49 -11.74 -13.59
N TYR A 172 20.74 -10.71 -12.78
CA TYR A 172 21.00 -10.85 -11.34
C TYR A 172 19.79 -11.46 -10.60
N LEU A 173 18.62 -10.85 -10.76
CA LEU A 173 17.34 -11.35 -10.24
C LEU A 173 16.81 -12.56 -11.02
N GLY A 174 17.49 -12.99 -12.08
CA GLY A 174 17.26 -14.22 -12.82
C GLY A 174 18.09 -15.39 -12.28
N GLY A 175 19.19 -15.09 -11.59
CA GLY A 175 20.16 -16.09 -11.15
C GLY A 175 20.89 -16.67 -12.37
N ALA A 176 22.16 -17.04 -12.23
CA ALA A 176 22.93 -17.68 -13.30
C ALA A 176 22.42 -19.10 -13.60
N LEU A 177 21.21 -19.24 -14.15
CA LEU A 177 20.62 -20.46 -14.67
C LEU A 177 20.22 -20.23 -16.12
N ALA A 178 20.82 -21.07 -16.97
CA ALA A 178 20.90 -20.95 -18.41
C ALA A 178 19.58 -20.61 -19.09
N TYR A 179 19.62 -19.59 -19.94
CA TYR A 179 18.78 -19.47 -21.12
C TYR A 179 19.03 -20.71 -22.00
N HIS A 180 18.44 -21.86 -21.65
CA HIS A 180 18.28 -22.98 -22.57
C HIS A 180 16.83 -22.94 -23.02
N GLY A 181 16.65 -22.57 -24.28
CA GLY A 181 15.35 -22.36 -24.89
C GLY A 181 14.48 -23.60 -24.82
N LYS A 182 13.17 -23.33 -24.75
CA LYS A 182 12.14 -24.02 -25.51
C LYS A 182 11.11 -22.99 -25.93
#